data_AF-A0A268BMX3-F1
#
_entry.id   AF-A0A268BMX3-F1
#
_cell.length_a   1.000
_cell.length_b   1.000
_cell.length_c   1.000
_cell.angle_alpha   90.00
_cell.angle_beta   90.00
_cell.angle_gamma   90.00
#
_symmetry.space_group_name_H-M   'P 1'
#
loop_
_entity.id
_entity.type
_entity.pdbx_description
1 polymer ?
#
loop_
_entity_poly.entity_id
_entity_poly.type
_entity_poly.pdbx_seq_one_letter_code
_entity_poly.pdbx_strand_id
1 'polypeptide(L)' 'MKIWDFISKYWFGIFLVLYLLLRDYPFGSTSQTISDILMLVTVILTIISWVVSKKANQVKKEIEELENN' A
#
# COMPACT_ATOMS: atom_id res chain seq x y z
N MET A 1 -12.82 -15.78 8.07
CA MET A 1 -12.75 -14.33 7.76
C MET A 1 -11.50 -13.63 8.33
N LYS A 2 -10.45 -14.32 8.79
CA LYS A 2 -9.23 -13.69 9.36
C LYS A 2 -8.04 -13.57 8.40
N ILE A 3 -8.02 -14.38 7.33
CA ILE A 3 -6.89 -14.43 6.39
C ILE A 3 -6.85 -13.20 5.47
N TRP A 4 -8.01 -12.70 5.06
CA TRP A 4 -8.13 -11.55 4.15
C TRP A 4 -7.64 -10.25 4.77
N ASP A 5 -7.91 -10.01 6.06
CA ASP A 5 -7.40 -8.83 6.78
C ASP A 5 -5.87 -8.89 6.96
N PHE A 6 -5.34 -10.09 7.22
CA PHE A 6 -3.90 -10.29 7.34
C PHE A 6 -3.21 -10.07 6.00
N ILE A 7 -3.73 -10.67 4.92
CA ILE A 7 -3.21 -10.47 3.56
C ILE A 7 -3.26 -8.99 3.23
N SER A 8 -4.39 -8.31 3.39
CA SER A 8 -4.53 -6.87 3.11
C SER A 8 -3.50 -6.02 3.88
N LYS A 9 -3.28 -6.32 5.16
CA LYS A 9 -2.35 -5.58 6.02
C LYS A 9 -0.88 -5.73 5.61
N TYR A 10 -0.47 -6.92 5.15
CA TYR A 10 0.92 -7.21 4.80
C TYR A 10 1.18 -7.28 3.29
N TRP A 11 0.14 -7.14 2.45
CA TRP A 11 0.21 -7.30 1.00
C TRP A 11 1.28 -6.43 0.37
N PHE A 12 1.36 -5.16 0.78
CA PHE A 12 2.36 -4.22 0.29
C PHE A 12 3.78 -4.69 0.62
N GLY A 13 4.03 -5.15 1.85
CA GLY A 13 5.34 -5.65 2.27
C GLY A 13 5.73 -6.94 1.54
N ILE A 14 4.78 -7.89 1.41
CA ILE A 14 5.00 -9.13 0.66
C ILE A 14 5.30 -8.82 -0.81
N PHE A 15 4.53 -7.92 -1.42
CA PHE A 15 4.75 -7.48 -2.80
C PHE A 15 6.11 -6.80 -2.98
N LEU A 16 6.52 -5.94 -2.04
CA LEU A 16 7.83 -5.28 -2.06
C LEU A 16 8.97 -6.29 -2.00
N VAL A 17 8.90 -7.28 -1.10
CA VAL A 17 9.92 -8.33 -0.98
C VAL A 17 10.00 -9.16 -2.26
N LEU A 18 8.86 -9.56 -2.82
CA LEU A 18 8.81 -10.29 -4.09
C LEU A 18 9.40 -9.46 -5.23
N TYR A 19 9.08 -8.17 -5.32
CA TYR A 19 9.64 -7.26 -6.32
C TYR A 19 11.16 -7.15 -6.22
N LEU A 20 11.70 -7.01 -5.00
CA LEU A 20 13.16 -6.95 -4.79
C LEU A 20 13.85 -8.24 -5.23
N LEU A 21 13.26 -9.40 -4.94
CA LEU A 21 13.78 -10.71 -5.39
C LEU A 21 13.72 -10.87 -6.92
N LEU A 22 12.64 -10.39 -7.55
CA LEU A 22 12.46 -10.40 -9.01
C LEU A 22 13.44 -9.45 -9.72
N ARG A 23 13.79 -8.33 -9.11
CA ARG A 23 14.70 -7.33 -9.68
C ARG A 23 16.11 -7.87 -9.88
N ASP A 24 16.63 -8.61 -8.91
CA ASP A 24 17.98 -9.17 -8.94
C ASP A 24 18.08 -10.45 -9.78
N TYR A 25 16.94 -11.03 -10.13
CA TYR A 25 16.89 -12.21 -10.99
C TYR A 25 16.99 -11.77 -12.47
N PRO A 26 17.74 -12.50 -13.33
CA PRO A 26 17.96 -12.13 -14.73
C PRO A 26 16.74 -12.42 -15.61
N PHE A 27 15.57 -11.92 -15.22
CA PHE A 27 14.41 -11.84 -16.10
C PHE A 27 14.70 -10.84 -17.22
N GLY A 28 14.18 -11.09 -18.42
CA GLY A 28 14.42 -10.23 -19.58
C GLY A 28 14.04 -8.76 -19.31
N SER A 29 14.68 -7.84 -20.02
CA SER A 29 14.52 -6.38 -19.82
C SER A 29 13.06 -5.91 -19.83
N THR A 30 12.20 -6.55 -20.63
CA THR A 30 10.76 -6.24 -20.69
C THR A 30 10.04 -6.57 -19.38
N SER A 31 10.30 -7.74 -18.78
CA SER A 31 9.67 -8.15 -17.51
C SER A 31 10.08 -7.27 -16.34
N GLN A 32 11.36 -6.86 -16.28
CA GLN A 32 11.84 -5.93 -15.26
C GLN A 32 11.13 -4.58 -15.39
N THR A 33 11.01 -4.06 -16.62
CA THR A 33 10.30 -2.78 -16.87
C THR A 33 8.83 -2.83 -16.42
N ILE A 34 8.13 -3.94 -16.69
CA ILE A 34 6.74 -4.12 -16.26
C ILE A 34 6.64 -4.16 -14.72
N SER A 35 7.52 -4.91 -14.06
CA SER A 35 7.58 -4.98 -12.60
C SER A 35 7.85 -3.61 -11.98
N ASP A 36 8.76 -2.82 -12.55
CA ASP A 36 9.10 -1.47 -12.09
C ASP A 36 7.89 -0.54 -12.16
N ILE A 37 7.15 -0.57 -13.28
CA ILE A 37 5.92 0.22 -13.45
C ILE A 37 4.87 -0.18 -12.42
N LEU A 38 4.65 -1.48 -12.21
CA LEU A 38 3.70 -1.98 -11.22
C LEU A 38 4.08 -1.56 -9.79
N MET A 39 5.37 -1.58 -9.46
CA MET A 39 5.85 -1.14 -8.16
C MET A 39 5.61 0.36 -7.96
N LEU A 40 5.89 1.17 -8.98
CA LEU A 40 5.69 2.61 -8.95
C LEU A 40 4.20 2.98 -8.75
N VAL A 41 3.29 2.33 -9.48
CA VAL A 41 1.84 2.49 -9.31
C VAL A 41 1.40 2.10 -7.90
N THR A 42 1.90 0.96 -7.39
CA THR A 42 1.54 0.46 -6.05
C THR A 42 2.00 1.42 -4.95
N VAL A 43 3.19 2.00 -5.08
CA VAL A 43 3.71 3.01 -4.15
C VAL A 43 2.84 4.26 -4.16
N ILE A 44 2.48 4.77 -5.35
CA ILE A 44 1.61 5.95 -5.47
C ILE A 44 0.27 5.71 -4.77
N LEU A 45 -0.38 4.58 -5.04
CA LEU A 45 -1.64 4.21 -4.40
C LEU A 45 -1.51 4.14 -2.88
N THR A 46 -0.44 3.53 -2.39
CA THR A 46 -0.17 3.42 -0.95
C THR A 46 -0.03 4.78 -0.29
N ILE A 47 0.69 5.71 -0.93
CA ILE A 47 0.84 7.10 -0.43
C ILE A 47 -0.52 7.81 -0.40
N ILE A 48 -1.31 7.71 -1.47
CA ILE A 48 -2.64 8.32 -1.54
C ILE A 48 -3.54 7.75 -0.43
N SER A 49 -3.61 6.43 -0.28
CA SER A 49 -4.39 5.79 0.78
C SER A 49 -3.96 6.22 2.17
N TRP A 50 -2.65 6.39 2.40
CA TRP A 50 -2.14 6.88 3.68
C TRP A 50 -2.55 8.33 3.97
N VAL A 51 -2.45 9.22 2.98
CA VAL A 51 -2.86 10.62 3.11
C VAL A 51 -4.37 10.74 3.35
N VAL A 52 -5.18 10.00 2.60
CA VAL A 52 -6.64 9.97 2.77
C VAL A 52 -7.02 9.42 4.14
N SER A 53 -6.40 8.32 4.58
CA SER A 53 -6.64 7.72 5.90
C SER A 53 -6.28 8.69 7.03
N LYS A 54 -5.17 9.42 6.91
CA LYS A 54 -4.81 10.47 7.88
C LYS A 54 -5.87 11.56 7.99
N LYS A 55 -6.36 12.09 6.85
CA LYS A 55 -7.42 13.09 6.84
C LYS A 55 -8.74 12.55 7.41
N ALA A 56 -9.14 11.34 7.03
CA ALA A 56 -10.35 10.71 7.54
C ALA A 56 -10.32 10.52 9.07
N ASN A 57 -9.17 10.12 9.61
CA ASN A 57 -8.99 9.99 11.05
C ASN A 57 -9.00 11.34 11.80
N GLN A 58 -8.53 12.42 11.16
CA GLN A 58 -8.63 13.77 11.74
C GLN A 58 -10.09 14.23 11.81
N VAL A 59 -10.83 14.12 10.70
CA VAL A 59 -12.26 14.47 10.65
C VAL A 59 -13.06 13.65 11.66
N LYS A 60 -12.75 12.36 11.81
CA LYS A 60 -13.42 11.50 12.80
C LYS A 60 -13.22 12.00 14.23
N LYS A 61 -12.00 12.45 14.59
CA LYS A 61 -11.71 13.00 15.92
C LYS A 61 -12.45 14.31 16.17
N GLU A 62 -12.51 15.19 15.18
CA GLU A 62 -13.26 16.45 15.29
C GLU A 62 -14.76 16.21 15.55
N ILE A 63 -15.35 15.19 14.91
CA ILE A 63 -16.75 14.81 15.16
C ILE A 63 -16.94 14.25 16.57
N GLU A 64 -16.04 13.38 17.04
CA GLU A 64 -16.10 12.82 18.40
C GLU A 64 -15.96 13.90 19.50
N GLU A 65 -15.19 14.96 19.26
CA GLU A 65 -15.07 16.09 20.19
C GLU A 65 -16.33 16.98 20.22
N LEU A 66 -17.08 17.05 19.11
CA LEU A 66 -18.35 17.78 19.03
C LEU A 66 -19.51 17.00 19.66
N GLU A 67 -19.51 15.66 19.62
CA GLU A 67 -20.56 14.85 20.27
C GLU A 67 -20.42 14.79 21.80
N ASN A 68 -19.23 15.05 22.35
CA ASN A 68 -18.95 14.98 23.78
C ASN A 68 -19.01 16.34 24.51
N ASN A 69 -19.31 17.44 23.81
CA ASN A 69 -19.55 18.78 24.37
C ASN A 69 -21.04 19.14 24.30
#